data_AF-A0A6L9UI98-F1
#
_entry.id   AF-A0A6L9UI98-F1
#
_cell.length_a   1.000
_cell.length_b   1.000
_cell.length_c   1.000
_cell.angle_alpha   90.00
_cell.angle_beta   90.00
_cell.angle_gamma   90.00
#
_symmetry.space_group_name_H-M   'P 1'
#
loop_
_entity.id
_entity.type
_entity.pdbx_description
1 polymer ?
#
loop_
_entity_poly.entity_id
_entity_poly.type
_entity_poly.pdbx_seq_one_letter_code
_entity_poly.pdbx_strand_id
1 'polypeptide(L)'
;MADSENSRTLPANTRLNILSYTTDFLTRTKDRGVNGSAADPALVKWLEWHEAHREFVRRCHLQQHLETQLVEAVGFPSIKIDVPGKPDPAHLQSEAEIEYWLKGDDLAEARDRAKEALSAQVRRWNAADNVIGYTRAQEAESVAADRELALAAELWEMPAQSIEGAIAKLHGVLTLGIASRDCDEFPWRSLRSLMKDLLEMQQAV
;
A
#
# COMPACT_ATOMS: atom_id res chain seq x y z
N MET A 1 -9.63 -45.48 -15.67
CA MET A 1 -9.26 -44.55 -16.76
C MET A 1 -8.36 -43.50 -16.13
N ALA A 2 -7.05 -43.68 -16.07
CA ALA A 2 -6.08 -43.77 -17.17
C ALA A 2 -6.08 -42.49 -18.03
N ASP A 3 -5.05 -41.68 -17.76
CA ASP A 3 -4.25 -40.80 -18.62
C ASP A 3 -4.94 -39.83 -19.58
N SER A 4 -4.64 -38.54 -19.42
CA SER A 4 -3.57 -37.98 -20.26
C SER A 4 -3.12 -36.61 -19.76
N GLU A 5 -1.82 -36.56 -19.52
CA GLU A 5 -0.96 -35.39 -19.51
C GLU A 5 -1.33 -34.40 -20.61
N ASN A 6 -1.42 -33.11 -20.26
CA ASN A 6 -0.85 -32.11 -21.14
C ASN A 6 -0.01 -31.15 -20.30
N SER A 7 1.18 -31.65 -19.98
CA SER A 7 2.32 -30.83 -19.65
C SER A 7 2.61 -29.92 -20.85
N ARG A 8 2.30 -28.63 -20.70
CA ARG A 8 2.98 -27.58 -21.47
C ARG A 8 3.83 -26.77 -20.50
N THR A 9 4.90 -27.38 -20.02
CA THR A 9 6.10 -26.62 -19.64
C THR A 9 6.62 -25.93 -20.89
N LEU A 10 6.43 -24.60 -20.98
CA LEU A 10 7.29 -23.75 -21.78
C LEU A 10 8.50 -23.31 -20.92
N PRO A 11 9.70 -23.18 -21.49
CA PRO A 11 10.91 -23.01 -20.71
C PRO A 11 11.05 -21.62 -20.07
N ALA A 12 11.81 -21.60 -18.99
CA ALA A 12 12.15 -20.48 -18.13
C ALA A 12 13.05 -19.42 -18.81
N ASN A 13 12.56 -18.19 -18.91
CA ASN A 13 13.20 -16.92 -18.48
C ASN A 13 12.56 -15.69 -19.17
N THR A 14 12.22 -14.68 -18.37
CA THR A 14 11.95 -13.27 -18.77
C THR A 14 10.55 -12.91 -19.31
N ARG A 15 9.48 -13.14 -18.53
CA ARG A 15 8.39 -12.14 -18.50
C ARG A 15 8.61 -11.24 -17.29
N LEU A 16 9.62 -10.37 -17.40
CA LEU A 16 9.68 -9.21 -16.51
C LEU A 16 8.35 -8.47 -16.68
N ASN A 17 7.67 -8.21 -15.56
CA ASN A 17 6.52 -7.29 -15.54
C ASN A 17 6.94 -6.00 -16.27
N ILE A 18 6.10 -5.46 -17.14
CA ILE A 18 6.41 -4.22 -17.88
C ILE A 18 6.88 -3.11 -16.92
N LEU A 19 6.29 -3.03 -15.73
CA LEU A 19 6.71 -2.09 -14.69
C LEU A 19 8.14 -2.35 -14.19
N SER A 20 8.51 -3.61 -13.95
CA SER A 20 9.87 -3.97 -13.52
C SER A 20 10.89 -3.68 -14.61
N TYR A 21 10.56 -4.05 -15.86
CA TYR A 21 11.41 -3.74 -17.02
C TYR A 21 11.61 -2.23 -17.19
N THR A 22 10.52 -1.44 -17.10
CA THR A 22 10.59 0.01 -17.19
C THR A 22 11.37 0.63 -16.03
N THR A 23 11.23 0.12 -14.80
CA THR A 23 12.05 0.54 -13.66
C THR A 23 13.55 0.34 -13.95
N ASP A 24 13.93 -0.85 -14.44
CA ASP A 24 15.32 -1.16 -14.78
C ASP A 24 15.83 -0.31 -15.94
N PHE A 25 14.98 0.01 -16.92
CA PHE A 25 15.29 0.91 -18.02
C PHE A 25 15.58 2.33 -17.50
N LEU A 26 14.64 2.94 -16.77
CA LEU A 26 14.76 4.31 -16.26
C LEU A 26 15.93 4.49 -15.30
N THR A 27 16.18 3.49 -14.44
CA THR A 27 17.33 3.51 -13.51
C THR A 27 18.66 3.53 -14.27
N ARG A 28 18.79 2.73 -15.34
CA ARG A 28 19.99 2.72 -16.18
C ARG A 28 20.17 4.00 -17.00
N THR A 29 19.07 4.64 -17.42
CA THR A 29 19.13 5.91 -18.17
C THR A 29 19.79 7.01 -17.35
N LYS A 30 19.52 7.07 -16.04
CA LYS A 30 20.18 8.01 -15.11
C LYS A 30 21.70 7.92 -15.19
N ASP A 31 22.24 6.70 -15.15
CA ASP A 31 23.68 6.45 -15.13
C ASP A 31 24.35 6.86 -16.45
N ARG A 32 23.61 6.80 -17.56
CA ARG A 32 24.09 7.23 -18.90
C ARG A 32 24.08 8.74 -19.08
N GLY A 33 23.12 9.46 -18.47
CA GLY A 33 22.98 10.93 -18.56
C GLY A 33 24.13 11.72 -17.94
N VAL A 34 24.97 11.09 -17.11
CA VAL A 34 26.18 11.70 -16.52
C VAL A 34 27.22 12.11 -17.58
N ASN A 35 27.10 11.61 -18.84
CA ASN A 35 28.10 11.77 -19.90
C ASN A 35 27.82 12.86 -20.96
N GLY A 36 26.92 13.83 -20.73
CA GLY A 36 26.93 15.06 -21.54
C GLY A 36 25.61 15.76 -21.89
N SER A 37 24.45 15.28 -21.43
CA SER A 37 23.17 15.99 -21.55
C SER A 37 22.55 16.18 -20.16
N ALA A 38 21.96 17.35 -19.90
CA ALA A 38 21.21 17.56 -18.65
C ALA A 38 20.07 16.53 -18.57
N ALA A 39 20.00 15.81 -17.45
CA ALA A 39 18.97 14.78 -17.24
C ALA A 39 17.57 15.41 -17.28
N ASP A 40 16.62 14.69 -17.88
CA ASP A 40 15.22 15.13 -17.95
C ASP A 40 14.66 15.38 -16.54
N PRO A 41 14.02 16.54 -16.29
CA PRO A 41 13.57 16.90 -14.95
C PRO A 41 12.47 15.97 -14.40
N ALA A 42 11.60 15.43 -15.26
CA ALA A 42 10.61 14.44 -14.85
C ALA A 42 11.27 13.09 -14.51
N LEU A 43 12.31 12.68 -15.24
CA LEU A 43 13.10 11.49 -14.90
C LEU A 43 13.80 11.63 -13.54
N VAL A 44 14.43 12.78 -13.28
CA VAL A 44 15.09 13.05 -11.99
C VAL A 44 14.07 12.96 -10.85
N LYS A 45 12.92 13.62 -11.01
CA LYS A 45 11.87 13.59 -9.99
C LYS A 45 11.25 12.21 -9.80
N TRP A 46 11.09 11.44 -10.87
CA TRP A 46 10.60 10.07 -10.81
C TRP A 46 11.53 9.16 -9.99
N LEU A 47 12.85 9.34 -10.06
CA LEU A 47 13.79 8.54 -9.27
C LEU A 47 13.60 8.77 -7.77
N GLU A 48 13.43 10.03 -7.35
CA GLU A 48 13.15 10.39 -5.96
C GLU A 48 11.81 9.80 -5.50
N TRP A 49 10.77 9.99 -6.31
CA TRP A 49 9.45 9.44 -6.04
C TRP A 49 9.48 7.91 -5.94
N HIS A 50 10.13 7.21 -6.88
CA HIS A 50 10.17 5.76 -6.91
C HIS A 50 10.93 5.17 -5.70
N GLU A 51 11.97 5.85 -5.22
CA GLU A 51 12.63 5.47 -3.97
C GLU A 51 11.68 5.60 -2.77
N ALA A 52 10.98 6.74 -2.65
CA ALA A 52 9.99 6.97 -1.61
C ALA A 52 8.83 5.95 -1.68
N HIS A 53 8.34 5.64 -2.88
CA HIS A 53 7.32 4.63 -3.13
C HIS A 53 7.74 3.24 -2.64
N ARG A 54 8.97 2.82 -2.96
CA ARG A 54 9.50 1.54 -2.48
C ARG A 54 9.66 1.52 -0.96
N GLU A 55 10.00 2.64 -0.34
CA GLU A 55 10.08 2.75 1.11
C GLU A 55 8.69 2.66 1.76
N PHE A 56 7.72 3.40 1.24
CA PHE A 56 6.32 3.33 1.65
C PHE A 56 5.78 1.89 1.59
N VAL A 57 5.93 1.20 0.45
CA VAL A 57 5.48 -0.21 0.30
C VAL A 57 6.12 -1.13 1.34
N ARG A 58 7.44 -1.00 1.60
CA ARG A 58 8.11 -1.80 2.63
C ARG A 58 7.55 -1.54 4.02
N ARG A 59 7.24 -0.28 4.34
CA ARG A 59 6.70 0.13 5.65
C ARG A 59 5.25 -0.32 5.82
N CYS A 60 4.44 -0.24 4.77
CA CYS A 60 3.08 -0.77 4.74
C CYS A 60 3.07 -2.28 5.05
N HIS A 61 3.91 -3.06 4.38
CA HIS A 61 4.02 -4.50 4.67
C HIS A 61 4.48 -4.79 6.10
N LEU A 62 5.42 -4.01 6.63
CA LEU A 62 5.86 -4.16 8.02
C LEU A 62 4.73 -3.83 9.00
N GLN A 63 4.03 -2.71 8.79
CA GLN A 63 2.89 -2.30 9.62
C GLN A 63 1.80 -3.38 9.63
N GLN A 64 1.40 -3.89 8.46
CA GLN A 64 0.38 -4.96 8.36
C GLN A 64 0.81 -6.25 9.05
N HIS A 65 2.09 -6.59 8.93
CA HIS A 65 2.66 -7.76 9.59
C HIS A 65 2.60 -7.62 11.13
N LEU A 66 3.01 -6.47 11.65
CA LEU A 66 2.96 -6.19 13.10
C LEU A 66 1.53 -6.06 13.61
N GLU A 67 0.60 -5.53 12.80
CA GLU A 67 -0.82 -5.50 13.12
C GLU A 67 -1.39 -6.90 13.29
N THR A 68 -1.07 -7.78 12.33
CA THR A 68 -1.49 -9.18 12.38
C THR A 68 -0.97 -9.85 13.64
N GLN A 69 0.32 -9.68 13.96
CA GLN A 69 0.90 -10.21 15.20
C GLN A 69 0.22 -9.67 16.46
N LEU A 70 -0.10 -8.38 16.49
CA LEU A 70 -0.73 -7.75 17.65
C LEU A 70 -2.16 -8.25 17.85
N VAL A 71 -2.94 -8.37 16.77
CA VAL A 71 -4.30 -8.93 16.80
C VAL A 71 -4.27 -10.40 17.20
N GLU A 72 -3.33 -11.20 16.70
CA GLU A 72 -3.17 -12.60 17.10
C GLU A 72 -2.79 -12.74 18.58
N ALA A 73 -1.96 -11.83 19.10
CA ALA A 73 -1.48 -11.87 20.48
C ALA A 73 -2.54 -11.48 21.51
N VAL A 74 -3.31 -10.40 21.26
CA VAL A 74 -4.21 -9.83 22.28
C VAL A 74 -5.63 -9.52 21.78
N GLY A 75 -5.92 -9.75 20.50
CA GLY A 75 -7.17 -9.34 19.87
C GLY A 75 -7.26 -7.82 19.68
N PHE A 76 -8.31 -7.34 19.02
CA PHE A 76 -8.52 -5.90 18.80
C PHE A 76 -8.73 -5.12 20.12
N PRO A 77 -8.45 -3.80 20.14
CA PRO A 77 -8.64 -2.94 21.32
C PRO A 77 -10.13 -2.61 21.53
N SER A 78 -10.93 -3.64 21.77
CA SER A 78 -12.39 -3.56 21.72
C SER A 78 -13.05 -4.72 22.45
N ILE A 79 -14.32 -4.54 22.80
CA ILE A 79 -15.10 -5.52 23.56
C ILE A 79 -16.34 -5.95 22.80
N LYS A 80 -16.83 -7.15 23.09
CA LYS A 80 -18.12 -7.65 22.61
C LYS A 80 -19.10 -7.68 23.78
N ILE A 81 -20.25 -7.04 23.63
CA ILE A 81 -21.31 -7.05 24.64
C ILE A 81 -22.65 -7.46 24.04
N ASP A 82 -23.45 -8.18 24.81
CA ASP A 82 -24.83 -8.47 24.45
C ASP A 82 -25.68 -7.21 24.66
N VAL A 83 -26.34 -6.77 23.60
CA VAL A 83 -27.22 -5.59 23.63
C VAL A 83 -28.67 -6.06 23.62
N PRO A 84 -29.51 -5.61 24.57
CA PRO A 84 -30.93 -5.94 24.57
C PRO A 84 -31.61 -5.60 23.24
N GLY A 85 -32.31 -6.58 22.67
CA GLY A 85 -33.03 -6.41 21.40
C GLY A 85 -32.18 -6.59 20.14
N LYS A 86 -30.88 -6.93 20.26
CA LYS A 86 -30.06 -7.38 19.14
C LYS A 86 -29.82 -8.89 19.18
N PRO A 87 -29.82 -9.56 18.00
CA PRO A 87 -29.51 -10.98 17.92
C PRO A 87 -28.01 -11.26 18.08
N ASP A 88 -27.15 -10.33 17.70
CA ASP A 88 -25.69 -10.48 17.72
C ASP A 88 -25.01 -9.52 18.71
N PRO A 89 -23.94 -9.94 19.40
CA PRO A 89 -23.16 -9.07 20.28
C PRO A 89 -22.59 -7.87 19.52
N ALA A 90 -22.69 -6.68 20.11
CA ALA A 90 -22.12 -5.47 19.55
C ALA A 90 -20.62 -5.39 19.84
N HIS A 91 -19.83 -5.03 18.83
CA HIS A 91 -18.40 -4.75 18.97
C HIS A 91 -18.20 -3.27 19.27
N LEU A 92 -17.66 -2.94 20.45
CA LEU A 92 -17.53 -1.57 20.92
C LEU A 92 -16.06 -1.21 21.11
N GLN A 93 -15.67 -0.05 20.63
CA GLN A 93 -14.30 0.46 20.62
C GLN A 93 -14.16 1.76 21.43
N SER A 94 -15.27 2.36 21.86
CA SER A 94 -15.27 3.62 22.60
C SER A 94 -16.31 3.67 23.72
N GLU A 95 -16.06 4.52 24.72
CA GLU A 95 -17.03 4.78 25.78
C GLU A 95 -18.33 5.42 25.26
N ALA A 96 -18.26 6.24 24.21
CA ALA A 96 -19.44 6.85 23.60
C ALA A 96 -20.38 5.80 22.99
N GLU A 97 -19.84 4.76 22.36
CA GLU A 97 -20.63 3.63 21.89
C GLU A 97 -21.24 2.84 23.05
N ILE A 98 -20.47 2.66 24.14
CA ILE A 98 -20.97 2.01 25.36
C ILE A 98 -22.16 2.79 25.94
N GLU A 99 -22.07 4.12 26.06
CA GLU A 99 -23.17 5.00 26.50
C GLU A 99 -24.40 4.90 25.57
N TYR A 100 -24.16 4.86 24.26
CA TYR A 100 -25.22 4.77 23.27
C TYR A 100 -25.96 3.42 23.33
N TRP A 101 -25.22 2.31 23.42
CA TRP A 101 -25.79 0.96 23.39
C TRP A 101 -26.36 0.50 24.74
N LEU A 102 -25.80 0.98 25.86
CA LEU A 102 -26.25 0.69 27.22
C LEU A 102 -26.91 1.92 27.86
N LYS A 103 -27.85 2.51 27.11
CA LYS A 103 -28.65 3.65 27.56
C LYS A 103 -29.73 3.21 28.56
N GLY A 104 -30.02 4.06 29.54
CA GLY A 104 -30.99 3.79 30.61
C GLY A 104 -30.32 3.61 31.97
N ASP A 105 -31.03 4.02 33.01
CA ASP A 105 -30.53 3.95 34.39
C ASP A 105 -30.43 2.50 34.90
N ASP A 106 -31.27 1.61 34.35
CA ASP A 106 -31.29 0.18 34.61
C ASP A 106 -30.03 -0.55 34.11
N LEU A 107 -29.33 0.03 33.13
CA LEU A 107 -28.10 -0.52 32.56
C LEU A 107 -26.82 0.17 33.08
N ALA A 108 -26.92 1.02 34.10
CA ALA A 108 -25.78 1.78 34.62
C ALA A 108 -24.60 0.88 35.04
N GLU A 109 -24.86 -0.19 35.78
CA GLU A 109 -23.80 -1.12 36.18
C GLU A 109 -23.20 -1.90 34.99
N ALA A 110 -24.02 -2.26 34.01
CA ALA A 110 -23.55 -2.95 32.81
C ALA A 110 -22.63 -2.04 32.00
N ARG A 111 -22.96 -0.75 31.95
CA ARG A 111 -22.16 0.29 31.34
C ARG A 111 -20.81 0.46 32.03
N ASP A 112 -20.79 0.55 33.36
CA ASP A 112 -19.55 0.66 34.13
C ASP A 112 -18.63 -0.56 33.93
N ARG A 113 -19.21 -1.77 33.95
CA ARG A 113 -18.46 -3.01 33.63
C ARG A 113 -17.91 -3.00 32.21
N ALA A 114 -18.69 -2.55 31.23
CA ALA A 114 -18.25 -2.45 29.84
C ALA A 114 -17.10 -1.45 29.69
N LYS A 115 -17.16 -0.28 30.33
CA LYS A 115 -16.07 0.70 30.33
C LYS A 115 -14.82 0.14 30.97
N GLU A 116 -14.94 -0.54 32.11
CA GLU A 116 -13.81 -1.18 32.77
C GLU A 116 -13.17 -2.24 31.87
N ALA A 117 -13.98 -3.11 31.26
CA ALA A 117 -13.53 -4.14 30.34
C ALA A 117 -12.82 -3.56 29.10
N LEU A 118 -13.38 -2.50 28.50
CA LEU A 118 -12.74 -1.80 27.38
C LEU A 118 -11.40 -1.19 27.81
N SER A 119 -11.36 -0.52 28.97
CA SER A 119 -10.12 0.05 29.49
C SER A 119 -9.04 -1.01 29.73
N ALA A 120 -9.43 -2.19 30.24
CA ALA A 120 -8.53 -3.31 30.46
C ALA A 120 -8.00 -3.87 29.13
N GLN A 121 -8.87 -3.98 28.12
CA GLN A 121 -8.47 -4.44 26.80
C GLN A 121 -7.53 -3.45 26.10
N VAL A 122 -7.81 -2.15 26.16
CA VAL A 122 -6.92 -1.10 25.64
C VAL A 122 -5.56 -1.12 26.35
N ARG A 123 -5.53 -1.34 27.67
CA ARG A 123 -4.25 -1.52 28.39
C ARG A 123 -3.46 -2.72 27.90
N ARG A 124 -4.11 -3.86 27.63
CA ARG A 124 -3.45 -5.05 27.06
C ARG A 124 -2.90 -4.77 25.65
N TRP A 125 -3.69 -4.12 24.80
CA TRP A 125 -3.27 -3.69 23.47
C TRP A 125 -2.03 -2.81 23.54
N ASN A 126 -2.06 -1.73 24.32
CA ASN A 126 -0.93 -0.81 24.44
C ASN A 126 0.32 -1.47 25.04
N ALA A 127 0.15 -2.39 25.99
CA ALA A 127 1.27 -3.14 26.56
C ALA A 127 1.92 -4.07 25.53
N ALA A 128 1.13 -4.78 24.73
CA ALA A 128 1.62 -5.63 23.67
C ALA A 128 2.25 -4.82 22.52
N ASP A 129 1.63 -3.71 22.15
CA ASP A 129 2.14 -2.78 21.14
C ASP A 129 3.49 -2.17 21.53
N ASN A 130 3.72 -1.85 22.81
CA ASN A 130 5.04 -1.38 23.28
C ASN A 130 6.17 -2.41 23.03
N VAL A 131 5.82 -3.70 22.94
CA VAL A 131 6.78 -4.78 22.65
C VAL A 131 6.86 -5.07 21.15
N ILE A 132 5.72 -5.15 20.47
CA ILE A 132 5.61 -5.50 19.04
C ILE A 132 6.01 -4.32 18.14
N GLY A 133 5.67 -3.10 18.53
CA GLY A 133 6.01 -1.85 17.86
C GLY A 133 5.11 -1.49 16.68
N TYR A 134 3.84 -1.92 16.70
CA TYR A 134 2.87 -1.60 15.64
C TYR A 134 2.66 -0.09 15.49
N THR A 135 2.44 0.65 16.59
CA THR A 135 2.17 2.10 16.52
C THR A 135 3.36 2.84 15.90
N ARG A 136 4.59 2.47 16.27
CA ARG A 136 5.81 3.05 15.67
C ARG A 136 5.94 2.73 14.18
N ALA A 137 5.55 1.52 13.78
CA ALA A 137 5.56 1.14 12.36
C ALA A 137 4.48 1.89 11.56
N GLN A 138 3.31 2.09 12.16
CA GLN A 138 2.22 2.90 11.60
C GLN A 138 2.61 4.36 11.41
N GLU A 139 3.23 4.99 12.42
CA GLU A 139 3.75 6.36 12.29
C GLU A 139 4.79 6.46 11.16
N ALA A 140 5.72 5.52 11.10
CA ALA A 140 6.76 5.52 10.09
C ALA A 140 6.21 5.28 8.68
N GLU A 141 5.19 4.44 8.56
CA GLU A 141 4.44 4.23 7.32
C GLU A 141 3.73 5.50 6.87
N SER A 142 3.03 6.20 7.77
CA SER A 142 2.37 7.48 7.49
C SER A 142 3.35 8.54 6.99
N VAL A 143 4.52 8.68 7.65
CA VAL A 143 5.58 9.61 7.20
C VAL A 143 6.08 9.27 5.79
N ALA A 144 6.22 7.97 5.48
CA ALA A 144 6.65 7.55 4.15
C ALA A 144 5.54 7.76 3.10
N ALA A 145 4.28 7.56 3.47
CA ALA A 145 3.12 7.84 2.62
C ALA A 145 3.05 9.33 2.26
N ASP A 146 3.19 10.22 3.25
CA ASP A 146 3.18 11.67 3.03
C ASP A 146 4.32 12.11 2.09
N ARG A 147 5.52 11.54 2.28
CA ARG A 147 6.67 11.82 1.42
C ARG A 147 6.47 11.32 -0.01
N GLU A 148 5.92 10.11 -0.17
CA GLU A 148 5.60 9.52 -1.46
C GLU A 148 4.59 10.38 -2.21
N LEU A 149 3.51 10.80 -1.54
CA LEU A 149 2.45 11.63 -2.10
C LEU A 149 2.97 13.00 -2.54
N ALA A 150 3.80 13.65 -1.71
CA ALA A 150 4.40 14.94 -2.04
C ALA A 150 5.29 14.85 -3.30
N LEU A 151 6.14 13.81 -3.37
CA LEU A 151 7.01 13.60 -4.54
C LEU A 151 6.22 13.20 -5.78
N ALA A 152 5.10 12.48 -5.63
CA ALA A 152 4.19 12.17 -6.73
C ALA A 152 3.58 13.46 -7.30
N ALA A 153 3.11 14.37 -6.44
CA ALA A 153 2.58 15.66 -6.86
C ALA A 153 3.64 16.49 -7.61
N GLU A 154 4.87 16.55 -7.09
CA GLU A 154 5.98 17.22 -7.78
C GLU A 154 6.29 16.58 -9.15
N LEU A 155 6.28 15.24 -9.25
CA LEU A 155 6.49 14.53 -10.51
C LEU A 155 5.45 14.92 -11.58
N TRP A 156 4.20 15.14 -11.17
CA TRP A 156 3.14 15.53 -12.10
C TRP A 156 3.31 16.93 -12.65
N GLU A 157 3.87 17.85 -11.86
CA GLU A 157 4.17 19.22 -12.29
C GLU A 157 5.44 19.32 -13.15
N MET A 158 6.37 18.36 -13.02
CA MET A 158 7.59 18.38 -13.84
C MET A 158 7.28 18.13 -15.33
N PRO A 159 7.74 19.00 -16.25
CA PRO A 159 7.57 18.79 -17.68
C PRO A 159 8.50 17.67 -18.16
N ALA A 160 7.96 16.70 -18.89
CA ALA A 160 8.79 15.75 -19.63
C ALA A 160 9.38 16.45 -20.87
N GLN A 161 10.69 16.43 -21.01
CA GLN A 161 11.44 17.03 -22.12
C GLN A 161 12.07 15.97 -23.04
N SER A 162 11.85 14.70 -22.74
CA SER A 162 12.35 13.52 -23.43
C SER A 162 11.33 12.38 -23.41
N ILE A 163 11.56 11.34 -24.22
CA ILE A 163 10.72 10.13 -24.17
C ILE A 163 10.92 9.42 -22.83
N GLU A 164 12.12 9.44 -22.26
CA GLU A 164 12.41 8.86 -20.95
C GLU A 164 11.65 9.57 -19.82
N GLY A 165 11.51 10.90 -19.89
CA GLY A 165 10.63 11.66 -19.01
C GLY A 165 9.16 11.28 -19.16
N ALA A 166 8.69 11.04 -20.38
CA ALA A 166 7.31 10.58 -20.64
C ALA A 166 7.08 9.16 -20.11
N ILE A 167 8.04 8.25 -20.32
CA ILE A 167 8.05 6.88 -19.77
C ILE A 167 8.02 6.94 -18.24
N ALA A 168 8.82 7.82 -17.61
CA ALA A 168 8.85 7.99 -16.16
C ALA A 168 7.48 8.39 -15.59
N LYS A 169 6.82 9.40 -16.18
CA LYS A 169 5.47 9.80 -15.75
C LYS A 169 4.44 8.70 -15.95
N LEU A 170 4.44 8.05 -17.12
CA LEU A 170 3.50 6.95 -17.38
C LEU A 170 3.74 5.74 -16.46
N HIS A 171 4.99 5.49 -16.06
CA HIS A 171 5.33 4.44 -15.09
C HIS A 171 4.72 4.75 -13.72
N GLY A 172 4.80 6.00 -13.26
CA GLY A 172 4.16 6.43 -12.02
C GLY A 172 2.64 6.23 -12.05
N VAL A 173 1.98 6.58 -13.15
CA VAL A 173 0.53 6.38 -13.33
C VAL A 173 0.16 4.90 -13.22
N LEU A 174 0.90 4.03 -13.91
CA LEU A 174 0.64 2.60 -13.88
C LEU A 174 0.95 1.99 -12.51
N THR A 175 1.96 2.50 -11.80
CA THR A 175 2.32 2.01 -10.46
C THR A 175 1.28 2.38 -9.42
N LEU A 176 0.71 3.60 -9.48
CA LEU A 176 -0.29 4.07 -8.52
C LEU A 176 -1.72 3.62 -8.85
N GLY A 177 -2.05 3.52 -10.14
CA GLY A 177 -3.44 3.30 -10.59
C GLY A 177 -3.83 1.84 -10.75
N ILE A 178 -2.87 0.92 -10.93
CA ILE A 178 -3.18 -0.48 -11.18
C ILE A 178 -3.56 -1.20 -9.88
N ALA A 179 -4.85 -1.51 -9.72
CA ALA A 179 -5.35 -2.29 -8.58
C ALA A 179 -4.83 -3.74 -8.56
N SER A 180 -4.54 -4.33 -9.72
CA SER A 180 -3.97 -5.68 -9.84
C SER A 180 -3.17 -5.83 -11.13
N ARG A 181 -2.13 -6.66 -11.10
CA ARG A 181 -1.17 -6.84 -12.21
C ARG A 181 -1.83 -7.14 -13.56
N ASP A 182 -2.97 -7.81 -13.53
CA ASP A 182 -3.72 -8.26 -14.71
C ASP A 182 -4.98 -7.40 -14.97
N CYS A 183 -5.07 -6.21 -14.35
CA CYS A 183 -6.19 -5.31 -14.57
C CYS A 183 -6.16 -4.77 -16.00
N ASP A 184 -6.99 -5.32 -16.88
CA ASP A 184 -7.16 -4.96 -18.29
C ASP A 184 -8.32 -3.98 -18.53
N GLU A 185 -9.01 -3.53 -17.47
CA GLU A 185 -10.07 -2.53 -17.58
C GLU A 185 -9.51 -1.21 -18.15
N PHE A 186 -10.35 -0.48 -18.90
CA PHE A 186 -9.99 0.84 -19.40
C PHE A 186 -9.65 1.78 -18.21
N PRO A 187 -8.54 2.53 -18.25
CA PRO A 187 -7.61 2.75 -19.37
C PRO A 187 -6.33 1.87 -19.35
N TRP A 188 -6.20 0.92 -18.43
CA TRP A 188 -4.93 0.27 -18.08
C TRP A 188 -4.29 -0.50 -19.22
N ARG A 189 -5.08 -1.24 -20.00
CA ARG A 189 -4.57 -1.96 -21.17
C ARG A 189 -3.95 -0.99 -22.20
N SER A 190 -4.64 0.12 -22.47
CA SER A 190 -4.20 1.14 -23.41
C SER A 190 -2.93 1.85 -22.94
N LEU A 191 -2.85 2.18 -21.64
CA LEU A 191 -1.67 2.80 -21.05
C LEU A 191 -0.45 1.87 -21.07
N ARG A 192 -0.62 0.56 -20.86
CA ARG A 192 0.46 -0.42 -21.04
C ARG A 192 0.92 -0.54 -22.49
N SER A 193 -0.01 -0.46 -23.45
CA SER A 193 0.35 -0.42 -24.88
C SER A 193 1.19 0.80 -25.19
N LEU A 194 0.76 1.99 -24.75
CA LEU A 194 1.49 3.24 -24.95
C LEU A 194 2.89 3.19 -24.33
N MET A 195 3.03 2.62 -23.13
CA MET A 195 4.33 2.42 -22.48
C MET A 195 5.26 1.58 -23.35
N LYS A 196 4.74 0.49 -23.94
CA LYS A 196 5.52 -0.37 -24.82
C LYS A 196 5.98 0.38 -26.06
N ASP A 197 5.10 1.15 -26.70
CA ASP A 197 5.43 1.93 -27.89
C ASP A 197 6.55 2.95 -27.58
N LEU A 198 6.48 3.67 -26.45
CA LEU A 198 7.51 4.62 -26.03
C LEU A 198 8.87 3.93 -25.77
N LEU A 199 8.86 2.75 -25.15
CA LEU A 199 10.08 1.96 -24.91
C LEU A 199 10.72 1.47 -26.23
N GLU A 200 9.91 1.10 -27.22
CA GLU A 200 10.39 0.69 -28.54
C GLU A 200 11.01 1.87 -29.30
N MET A 201 10.42 3.07 -29.22
CA MET A 201 10.99 4.29 -29.82
C MET A 201 12.38 4.61 -29.26
N GLN A 202 12.58 4.42 -27.94
CA GLN A 202 13.87 4.66 -27.30
C GLN A 202 14.95 3.62 -27.62
N GLN A 203 14.55 2.40 -27.98
CA GLN A 203 15.50 1.37 -28.40
C GLN A 203 15.91 1.50 -29.87
N ALA A 204 15.16 2.26 -30.66
CA ALA A 204 15.43 2.50 -32.08
C ALA A 204 16.38 3.68 -32.34
N VAL A 205 16.80 4.41 -31.31
CA VAL A 205 17.73 5.56 -31.34
C VAL A 205 19.12 5.13 -30.85
#